data_AF-A0A8J3U898-F1
#
_entry.id   AF-A0A8J3U898-F1
#
_cell.length_a   1.000
_cell.length_b   1.000
_cell.length_c   1.000
_cell.angle_alpha   90.00
_cell.angle_beta   90.00
_cell.angle_gamma   90.00
#
_symmetry.space_group_name_H-M   'P 1'
#
loop_
_entity.id
_entity.type
_entity.pdbx_description
1 polymer ?
#
loop_
_entity_poly.entity_id
_entity_poly.type
_entity_poly.pdbx_seq_one_letter_code
_entity_poly.pdbx_strand_id
1 'polypeptide(L)' 'MSACIDAHIGTVGDALDNALMESQIGLYKTELIKPRGPWRSLAEVELATAEWVDWFNHPPALRHSQRPAGRA' A
#
# COMPACT_ATOMS: atom_id res chain seq x y z
N MET A 1 6.00 11.14 -30.71
CA MET A 1 6.88 10.19 -29.99
C MET A 1 6.01 9.40 -29.03
N SER A 2 5.92 8.09 -29.24
CA SER A 2 5.12 7.17 -28.42
C SER A 2 5.79 6.98 -27.07
N ALA A 3 5.00 6.94 -26.00
CA ALA A 3 5.45 6.81 -24.62
C ALA A 3 6.27 5.52 -24.43
N CYS A 4 7.55 5.66 -24.10
CA CYS A 4 8.28 4.59 -23.44
C CYS A 4 7.90 4.68 -21.96
N ILE A 5 6.88 3.93 -21.55
CA ILE A 5 6.92 3.38 -20.20
C ILE A 5 8.11 2.42 -20.26
N ASP A 6 9.27 2.90 -19.83
CA ASP A 6 10.52 2.15 -19.91
C ASP A 6 10.39 0.94 -18.98
N ALA A 7 10.11 -0.22 -19.55
CA ALA A 7 10.17 -1.48 -18.82
C ALA A 7 11.65 -1.75 -18.55
N HIS A 8 12.15 -1.25 -17.42
CA HIS A 8 13.51 -1.46 -16.95
C HIS A 8 13.74 -2.95 -16.69
N ILE A 9 14.19 -3.67 -17.71
CA ILE A 9 14.69 -5.03 -17.55
C ILE A 9 16.11 -4.93 -16.97
N GLY A 10 16.22 -5.10 -15.65
CA GLY A 10 17.43 -5.61 -14.99
C GLY A 10 18.57 -4.62 -14.76
N THR A 11 18.41 -3.72 -13.79
CA THR A 11 19.53 -3.04 -13.11
C THR A 11 19.38 -3.18 -11.60
N VAL A 12 20.45 -2.95 -10.82
CA VAL A 12 20.38 -3.00 -9.35
C VAL A 12 19.39 -1.96 -8.80
N GLY A 13 19.21 -0.84 -9.48
CA GLY A 13 18.19 0.17 -9.16
C GLY A 13 16.78 -0.39 -9.28
N ASP A 14 16.47 -1.08 -10.39
CA ASP A 14 15.18 -1.76 -10.59
C ASP A 14 14.93 -2.87 -9.55
N ALA A 15 15.96 -3.64 -9.18
CA ALA A 15 15.84 -4.65 -8.13
C ALA A 15 15.55 -4.02 -6.74
N LEU A 16 16.16 -2.87 -6.43
CA LEU A 16 15.91 -2.14 -5.19
C LEU A 16 14.51 -1.52 -5.17
N ASP A 17 14.11 -0.87 -6.25
CA ASP A 17 12.79 -0.26 -6.40
C ASP A 17 11.68 -1.33 -6.37
N ASN A 18 11.90 -2.48 -7.02
CA ASN A 18 11.01 -3.62 -6.95
C ASN A 18 10.94 -4.21 -5.54
N ALA A 19 12.07 -4.38 -4.85
CA ALA A 19 12.08 -4.87 -3.46
C ALA A 19 11.35 -3.90 -2.49
N LEU A 20 11.50 -2.59 -2.71
CA LEU A 20 10.77 -1.56 -1.97
C LEU A 20 9.27 -1.64 -2.25
N MET A 21 8.88 -1.75 -3.52
CA MET A 21 7.47 -1.88 -3.91
C MET A 21 6.85 -3.17 -3.36
N GLU A 22 7.55 -4.30 -3.44
CA GLU A 22 7.11 -5.59 -2.88
C GLU A 22 6.95 -5.52 -1.35
N SER A 23 7.85 -4.83 -0.66
CA SER A 23 7.76 -4.60 0.79
C SER A 23 6.53 -3.76 1.13
N GLN A 24 6.27 -2.70 0.35
CA GLN A 24 5.10 -1.84 0.51
C GLN A 24 3.79 -2.61 0.27
N ILE A 25 3.74 -3.44 -0.77
CA ILE A 25 2.58 -4.32 -1.07
C ILE A 25 2.39 -5.36 0.04
N GLY A 26 3.48 -5.92 0.58
CA GLY A 26 3.46 -6.84 1.71
C GLY A 26 2.85 -6.21 2.96
N LEU A 27 3.23 -4.96 3.26
CA LEU A 27 2.67 -4.18 4.36
C LEU A 27 1.19 -3.90 4.16
N TYR A 28 0.80 -3.40 2.98
CA TYR A 28 -0.59 -3.15 2.60
C TYR A 28 -1.47 -4.40 2.79
N LYS A 29 -1.02 -5.55 2.28
CA LYS A 29 -1.77 -6.81 2.42
C LYS A 29 -1.89 -7.25 3.88
N THR A 30 -0.86 -7.00 4.68
CA THR A 30 -0.80 -7.43 6.09
C THR A 30 -1.62 -6.54 7.01
N GLU A 31 -1.64 -5.23 6.78
CA GLU A 31 -2.34 -4.26 7.64
C GLU A 31 -3.79 -4.00 7.20
N LEU A 32 -4.04 -4.01 5.89
CA LEU A 32 -5.36 -3.67 5.37
C LEU A 32 -6.15 -4.92 4.97
N ILE A 33 -5.62 -5.72 4.04
CA ILE A 33 -6.41 -6.75 3.34
C ILE A 33 -6.71 -7.97 4.21
N LYS A 34 -5.69 -8.54 4.87
CA LYS A 34 -5.84 -9.76 5.68
C LYS A 34 -6.73 -9.54 6.91
N PRO A 35 -6.60 -8.45 7.69
CA PRO A 35 -7.36 -8.29 8.94
C PRO A 35 -8.84 -7.91 8.74
N ARG A 36 -9.18 -7.25 7.62
CA ARG A 36 -10.53 -6.71 7.37
C ARG A 36 -11.42 -7.57 6.47
N GLY A 37 -10.95 -8.75 6.05
CA GLY A 37 -11.76 -9.69 5.27
C GLY A 37 -12.84 -10.41 6.12
N PRO A 38 -13.94 -10.90 5.51
CA PRO A 38 -14.25 -10.91 4.08
C PRO A 38 -14.85 -9.58 3.59
N TRP A 39 -14.31 -9.08 2.48
CA TRP A 39 -14.77 -7.87 1.80
C TRP A 39 -16.06 -8.15 1.03
N ARG A 40 -17.08 -7.30 1.18
CA ARG A 40 -18.40 -7.52 0.60
C ARG A 40 -18.54 -6.94 -0.80
N SER A 41 -17.71 -5.95 -1.13
CA SER A 41 -17.70 -5.29 -2.44
C SER A 41 -16.34 -4.68 -2.77
N LEU A 42 -16.10 -4.41 -4.05
CA LEU A 42 -14.91 -3.68 -4.50
C LEU A 42 -14.84 -2.27 -3.91
N ALA A 43 -15.98 -1.58 -3.82
CA ALA A 43 -16.06 -0.22 -3.27
C ALA A 43 -15.59 -0.14 -1.80
N GLU A 44 -15.83 -1.20 -1.02
CA GLU A 44 -15.35 -1.30 0.36
C GLU A 44 -13.82 -1.39 0.42
N VAL A 45 -13.23 -2.15 -0.51
CA VAL A 45 -11.77 -2.24 -0.66
C VAL A 45 -11.20 -0.89 -1.10
N GLU A 46 -11.77 -0.27 -2.13
CA GLU A 46 -11.29 1.02 -2.67
C GLU A 46 -11.30 2.14 -1.62
N LEU A 47 -12.38 2.25 -0.84
CA LEU A 47 -12.46 3.22 0.25
C LEU A 47 -11.41 2.95 1.31
N ALA A 48 -11.28 1.69 1.76
CA ALA A 48 -10.31 1.31 2.77
C ALA A 48 -8.85 1.50 2.28
N THR A 49 -8.60 1.29 0.99
CA THR A 49 -7.31 1.58 0.36
C THR A 49 -7.01 3.08 0.40
N ALA A 50 -7.97 3.93 0.05
CA ALA A 50 -7.80 5.38 0.06
C ALA A 50 -7.47 5.90 1.47
N GLU A 51 -8.18 5.42 2.48
CA GLU A 51 -7.92 5.75 3.90
C GLU A 51 -6.52 5.28 4.34
N TRP A 52 -6.11 4.07 3.95
CA TRP A 52 -4.80 3.54 4.29
C TRP A 52 -3.67 4.33 3.63
N VAL A 53 -3.82 4.71 2.35
CA VAL A 53 -2.84 5.52 1.60
C VAL A 53 -2.70 6.91 2.20
N ASP A 54 -3.81 7.57 2.54
CA ASP A 54 -3.79 8.89 3.18
C ASP A 54 -3.02 8.85 4.51
N TRP A 55 -3.32 7.88 5.38
CA TRP A 55 -2.57 7.73 6.63
C TRP A 55 -1.10 7.36 6.44
N PHE A 56 -0.80 6.46 5.50
CA PHE A 56 0.57 6.00 5.28
C PHE A 56 1.47 7.16 4.86
N ASN A 57 0.96 8.04 3.99
CA ASN A 57 1.66 9.21 3.48
C ASN A 57 1.60 10.41 4.44
N HIS A 58 0.52 10.55 5.21
CA HIS A 58 0.30 11.66 6.15
C HIS A 58 -0.01 11.16 7.57
N PRO A 59 0.95 10.50 8.24
CA PRO A 59 0.70 10.02 9.59
C PRO A 59 0.48 11.19 10.56
N PRO A 60 -0.53 11.14 11.44
CA PRO A 60 -0.70 12.15 12.48
C PRO A 60 0.55 12.24 13.34
N ALA A 61 0.93 13.44 13.78
CA ALA A 61 2.12 13.66 14.62
C ALA A 61 2.15 12.82 15.93
N LEU A 62 1.00 12.27 16.35
CA LEU A 62 0.83 11.42 17.53
C LEU A 62 1.03 9.92 17.23
N ARG A 63 1.86 9.59 16.23
CA ARG A 63 2.06 8.26 15.59
C ARG A 63 2.67 7.15 16.47
N HIS A 64 2.27 7.04 17.73
CA HIS A 64 2.60 5.88 18.58
C HIS A 64 1.39 5.08 19.07
N SER A 65 0.15 5.57 18.87
CA SER A 65 -1.00 4.94 19.54
C SER A 65 -2.19 4.57 18.64
N GLN A 66 -2.24 5.02 17.38
CA GLN A 66 -3.38 4.73 16.51
C GLN A 66 -2.91 4.44 15.07
N ARG A 67 -2.90 3.15 14.70
CA ARG A 67 -2.84 2.71 13.29
C ARG A 67 -4.27 2.73 12.75
N PRO A 68 -4.54 3.16 11.52
CA PRO A 68 -5.79 2.90 10.83
C PRO A 68 -5.77 1.45 10.33
N ALA A 69 -5.77 0.56 11.30
CA ALA A 69 -6.00 -0.86 11.16
C ALA A 69 -6.51 -1.33 12.52
N GLY A 70 -7.77 -1.01 12.79
CA GLY A 70 -8.34 -1.15 14.12
C GLY A 70 -9.78 -0.66 14.23
N ARG A 71 -10.67 -1.15 13.35
CA ARG A 71 -11.83 -1.82 13.92
C ARG A 71 -11.30 -3.21 14.22
N ALA A 72 -10.96 -3.45 15.50
CA ALA A 72 -10.71 -4.80 15.98
C ALA A 72 -11.94 -5.69 15.72
#